data_AF-A0A662DT10-F1
#
_entry.id   AF-A0A662DT10-F1
#
_cell.length_a   1.000
_cell.length_b   1.000
_cell.length_c   1.000
_cell.angle_alpha   90.00
_cell.angle_beta   90.00
_cell.angle_gamma   90.00
#
_symmetry.space_group_name_H-M   'P 1'
#
loop_
_entity.id
_entity.type
_entity.pdbx_description
1 polymer ?
#
loop_
_entity_poly.entity_id
_entity_poly.type
_entity_poly.pdbx_seq_one_letter_code
_entity_poly.pdbx_strand_id
1 'polypeptide(L)'
;MTFPTSLAGPRTDGSSLSSGLARLSRCSLLCFSVAFREAGAVPVISQDLPNNGRRRYPCRLVDVPLSVSRAISSVRTARVLTVLYGTLLIVLATVPRVEGSGIAVSDWVLHALAYGVFGGLLLRLGLGAVMAVGGAAGFGLATELLQMLIPYRSFEILDVVADSVGAFLVILIMKAGHKVAETFGWGES
;
A
#
# COMPACT_ATOMS: atom_id res chain seq x y z
N MET A 1 -64.14 45.63 22.91
CA MET A 1 -62.80 45.93 22.39
C MET A 1 -61.99 46.54 23.52
N THR A 2 -61.03 45.78 24.08
CA THR A 2 -59.80 46.21 24.78
C THR A 2 -59.21 44.96 25.42
N PHE A 3 -58.09 44.47 24.86
CA PHE A 3 -57.33 43.35 25.41
C PHE A 3 -56.28 43.87 26.41
N PRO A 4 -56.03 43.17 27.53
CA PRO A 4 -54.96 43.49 28.46
C PRO A 4 -53.61 42.94 27.96
N THR A 5 -52.59 43.78 28.06
CA THR A 5 -51.17 43.47 27.86
C THR A 5 -50.64 42.61 29.02
N SER A 6 -50.19 41.39 28.72
CA SER A 6 -49.48 40.53 29.69
C SER A 6 -48.03 40.33 29.24
N LEU A 7 -47.13 40.83 30.09
CA LEU A 7 -45.68 40.60 30.07
C LEU A 7 -45.35 39.12 30.33
N ALA A 8 -44.53 38.53 29.48
CA ALA A 8 -43.78 37.31 29.80
C ALA A 8 -42.40 37.40 29.14
N GLY A 9 -41.38 37.73 29.93
CA GLY A 9 -39.98 37.68 29.52
C GLY A 9 -39.48 36.24 29.42
N PRO A 10 -38.49 35.96 28.55
CA PRO A 10 -37.93 34.62 28.38
C PRO A 10 -37.05 34.21 29.56
N ARG A 11 -37.33 33.02 30.11
CA ARG A 11 -36.48 32.29 31.06
C ARG A 11 -35.20 31.82 30.36
N THR A 12 -34.05 32.15 30.92
CA THR A 12 -32.76 31.55 30.56
C THR A 12 -32.52 30.30 31.40
N ASP A 13 -32.90 29.15 30.86
CA ASP A 13 -32.57 27.85 31.45
C ASP A 13 -31.19 27.41 30.95
N GLY A 14 -30.20 27.57 31.82
CA GLY A 14 -28.91 26.92 31.68
C GLY A 14 -29.01 25.44 32.05
N SER A 15 -28.64 24.56 31.12
CA SER A 15 -28.29 23.18 31.44
C SER A 15 -27.09 22.70 30.61
N SER A 16 -25.97 22.56 31.32
CA SER A 16 -25.02 21.45 31.23
C SER A 16 -24.77 20.81 29.86
N LEU A 17 -23.80 21.34 29.12
CA LEU A 17 -23.05 20.61 28.09
C LEU A 17 -21.63 20.36 28.59
N SER A 18 -21.45 19.27 29.32
CA SER A 18 -20.13 18.71 29.66
C SER A 18 -20.30 17.22 29.87
N SER A 19 -19.29 16.44 29.45
CA SER A 19 -19.17 14.98 29.56
C SER A 19 -19.97 14.10 28.57
N GLY A 20 -19.79 14.34 27.27
CA GLY A 20 -20.30 13.45 26.20
C GLY A 20 -19.26 12.92 25.20
N LEU A 21 -17.95 13.16 25.42
CA LEU A 21 -16.91 12.83 24.42
C LEU A 21 -15.67 12.21 25.07
N ALA A 22 -15.80 11.06 25.72
CA ALA A 22 -14.64 10.29 26.15
C ALA A 22 -14.97 8.80 26.33
N ARG A 23 -15.51 8.13 25.31
CA ARG A 23 -15.54 6.65 25.25
C ARG A 23 -15.93 6.07 23.89
N LEU A 24 -15.45 6.63 22.78
CA LEU A 24 -15.34 5.86 21.54
C LEU A 24 -14.04 5.06 21.58
N SER A 25 -14.06 4.05 22.46
CA SER A 25 -13.04 3.04 22.62
C SER A 25 -13.06 2.10 21.41
N ARG A 26 -12.11 2.30 20.48
CA ARG A 26 -11.36 1.24 19.78
C ARG A 26 -12.13 0.03 19.20
N CYS A 27 -13.30 0.21 18.58
CA CYS A 27 -13.96 -0.89 17.86
C CYS A 27 -14.27 -0.64 16.37
N SER A 28 -13.98 0.55 15.82
CA SER A 28 -14.46 0.93 14.47
C SER A 28 -13.38 1.07 13.39
N LEU A 29 -12.26 0.37 13.48
CA LEU A 29 -11.19 0.51 12.49
C LEU A 29 -10.66 -0.86 12.05
N LEU A 30 -11.52 -1.70 11.47
CA LEU A 30 -11.12 -2.81 10.60
C LEU A 30 -12.31 -3.31 9.75
N CYS A 31 -13.19 -2.43 9.28
CA CYS A 31 -14.01 -2.74 8.11
C CYS A 31 -13.17 -2.48 6.85
N PHE A 32 -12.23 -3.38 6.58
CA PHE A 32 -11.54 -3.43 5.29
C PHE A 32 -12.53 -4.01 4.26
N SER A 33 -13.35 -3.14 3.66
CA SER A 33 -14.11 -3.50 2.46
C SER A 33 -13.14 -3.63 1.28
N VAL A 34 -12.47 -4.78 1.18
CA VAL A 34 -11.93 -5.24 -0.09
C VAL A 34 -13.12 -5.80 -0.85
N ALA A 35 -13.72 -5.00 -1.73
CA ALA A 35 -14.72 -5.45 -2.68
C ALA A 35 -14.02 -6.33 -3.73
N PHE A 36 -13.77 -7.59 -3.39
CA PHE A 36 -13.37 -8.60 -4.38
C PHE A 36 -14.64 -9.12 -5.03
N ARG A 37 -14.94 -8.57 -6.21
CA ARG A 37 -16.03 -8.99 -7.08
C ARG A 37 -15.50 -10.12 -7.97
N GLU A 38 -16.04 -11.31 -7.76
CA GLU A 38 -16.20 -12.50 -8.65
C GLU A 38 -15.99 -13.77 -7.79
N ALA A 39 -17.03 -14.54 -7.46
CA ALA A 39 -17.90 -15.40 -8.27
C ALA A 39 -17.63 -16.86 -7.85
N GLY A 40 -18.57 -17.46 -7.11
CA GLY A 40 -18.48 -18.85 -6.66
C GLY A 40 -19.22 -19.04 -5.34
N ALA A 41 -20.48 -19.46 -5.41
CA ALA A 41 -21.32 -19.73 -4.25
C ALA A 41 -20.81 -21.00 -3.53
N VAL A 42 -19.95 -20.84 -2.53
CA VAL A 42 -19.57 -21.93 -1.63
C VAL A 42 -20.60 -22.00 -0.49
N PRO A 43 -21.16 -23.19 -0.18
CA PRO A 43 -22.13 -23.36 0.90
C PRO A 43 -21.48 -23.05 2.25
N VAL A 44 -22.07 -22.08 2.98
CA VAL A 44 -21.64 -21.70 4.32
C VAL A 44 -22.16 -22.75 5.31
N ILE A 45 -21.26 -23.61 5.80
CA ILE A 45 -21.55 -24.51 6.93
C ILE A 45 -21.52 -23.66 8.21
N SER A 46 -22.68 -23.47 8.82
CA SER A 46 -22.79 -22.83 10.14
C SER A 46 -22.56 -23.89 11.22
N GLN A 47 -21.46 -23.81 11.96
CA GLN A 47 -21.29 -24.59 13.18
C GLN A 47 -21.91 -23.82 14.36
N ASP A 48 -22.99 -24.33 14.93
CA ASP A 48 -23.60 -23.78 16.13
C ASP A 48 -22.74 -24.12 17.35
N LEU A 49 -22.00 -23.13 17.86
CA LEU A 49 -21.24 -23.26 19.10
C LEU A 49 -22.17 -23.23 20.32
N PRO A 50 -21.98 -24.12 21.31
CA PRO A 50 -22.84 -24.23 22.48
C PRO A 50 -22.83 -22.94 23.32
N ASN A 51 -24.04 -22.49 23.61
CA ASN A 51 -24.39 -21.21 24.20
C ASN A 51 -24.02 -21.15 25.69
N ASN A 52 -22.78 -20.80 26.01
CA ASN A 52 -22.35 -20.54 27.39
C ASN A 52 -22.80 -19.14 27.84
N GLY A 53 -23.96 -19.10 28.51
CA GLY A 53 -24.77 -17.92 28.79
C GLY A 53 -24.21 -16.85 29.74
N ARG A 54 -23.11 -16.17 29.41
CA ARG A 54 -22.68 -14.99 30.19
C ARG A 54 -22.13 -13.76 29.46
N ARG A 55 -22.20 -13.65 28.13
CA ARG A 55 -21.91 -12.37 27.43
C ARG A 55 -22.85 -12.13 26.24
N ARG A 56 -23.62 -11.03 26.31
CA ARG A 56 -24.60 -10.57 25.29
C ARG A 56 -23.95 -9.82 24.13
N TYR A 57 -22.86 -10.35 23.58
CA TYR A 57 -22.35 -9.88 22.29
C TYR A 57 -22.19 -11.11 21.40
N PRO A 58 -23.03 -11.29 20.37
CA PRO A 58 -22.93 -12.42 19.45
C PRO A 58 -21.66 -12.23 18.60
N CYS A 59 -20.53 -12.68 19.12
CA CYS A 59 -19.31 -12.81 18.33
C CYS A 59 -19.50 -14.04 17.43
N ARG A 60 -20.03 -13.83 16.22
CA ARG A 60 -20.04 -14.85 15.18
C ARG A 60 -18.60 -15.04 14.71
N LEU A 61 -17.97 -16.14 15.09
CA LEU A 61 -16.68 -16.54 14.53
C LEU A 61 -16.94 -16.87 13.05
N VAL A 62 -16.39 -16.07 12.14
CA VAL A 62 -16.45 -16.34 10.70
C VAL A 62 -15.13 -16.98 10.35
N ASP A 63 -15.16 -18.23 9.88
CA ASP A 63 -13.98 -18.87 9.33
C ASP A 63 -13.55 -18.13 8.08
N VAL A 64 -12.48 -17.33 8.21
CA VAL A 64 -11.87 -16.67 7.06
C VAL A 64 -10.99 -17.70 6.37
N PRO A 65 -11.22 -18.02 5.09
CA PRO A 65 -10.38 -18.96 4.38
C PRO A 65 -8.92 -18.49 4.40
N LEU A 66 -8.00 -19.41 4.72
CA LEU A 66 -6.57 -19.13 4.89
C LEU A 66 -5.93 -18.47 3.66
N SER A 67 -6.51 -18.67 2.46
CA SER A 67 -6.10 -18.01 1.21
C SER A 67 -6.21 -16.49 1.28
N VAL A 68 -7.29 -15.97 1.86
CA VAL A 68 -7.52 -14.52 2.01
C VAL A 68 -6.50 -13.92 2.98
N SER A 69 -6.18 -14.62 4.06
CA SER A 69 -5.16 -14.17 5.02
C SER A 69 -3.77 -14.07 4.39
N ARG A 70 -3.39 -15.02 3.51
CA ARG A 70 -2.11 -15.00 2.79
C ARG A 70 -2.05 -13.90 1.73
N ALA A 71 -3.13 -13.66 1.01
CA ALA A 71 -3.19 -12.58 0.03
C ALA A 71 -3.02 -11.20 0.69
N ILE A 72 -3.71 -10.98 1.82
CA ILE A 72 -3.62 -9.72 2.57
C ILE A 72 -2.22 -9.51 3.16
N SER A 73 -1.58 -10.56 3.68
CA SER A 73 -0.22 -10.45 4.21
C SER A 73 0.78 -10.13 3.10
N SER A 74 0.63 -10.73 1.91
CA SER A 74 1.51 -10.48 0.76
C SER A 74 1.49 -9.02 0.31
N VAL A 75 0.31 -8.40 0.16
CA VAL A 75 0.19 -6.99 -0.24
C VAL A 75 0.77 -6.05 0.82
N ARG A 76 0.54 -6.33 2.10
CA ARG A 76 1.13 -5.55 3.20
C ARG A 76 2.65 -5.62 3.17
N THR A 77 3.21 -6.82 3.02
CA THR A 77 4.66 -7.03 2.93
C THR A 77 5.23 -6.32 1.70
N ALA A 78 4.60 -6.45 0.53
CA ALA A 78 5.02 -5.76 -0.68
C ALA A 78 5.04 -4.23 -0.48
N ARG A 79 4.01 -3.66 0.15
CA ARG A 79 3.96 -2.22 0.45
C ARG A 79 5.08 -1.77 1.37
N VAL A 80 5.33 -2.49 2.45
CA VAL A 80 6.44 -2.18 3.36
C VAL A 80 7.77 -2.26 2.62
N LEU A 81 7.99 -3.30 1.82
CA LEU A 81 9.21 -3.44 1.01
C LEU A 81 9.36 -2.32 -0.01
N THR A 82 8.30 -1.92 -0.73
CA THR A 82 8.35 -0.81 -1.69
C THR A 82 8.75 0.49 -1.02
N VAL A 83 8.17 0.81 0.16
CA VAL A 83 8.49 2.05 0.88
C VAL A 83 9.93 2.03 1.39
N LEU A 84 10.35 0.93 2.01
CA LEU A 84 11.72 0.78 2.51
C LEU A 84 12.74 0.86 1.37
N TYR A 85 12.47 0.17 0.25
CA TYR A 85 13.36 0.15 -0.90
C TYR A 85 13.41 1.52 -1.60
N GLY A 86 12.27 2.19 -1.80
CA GLY A 86 12.24 3.55 -2.34
C GLY A 86 13.01 4.54 -1.45
N THR A 87 12.89 4.43 -0.13
CA THR A 87 13.68 5.23 0.83
C THR A 87 15.17 4.95 0.69
N LEU A 88 15.56 3.67 0.55
CA LEU A 88 16.94 3.28 0.30
C LEU A 88 17.48 3.88 -1.00
N LEU A 89 16.70 3.90 -2.08
CA LEU A 89 17.10 4.51 -3.35
C LEU A 89 17.36 6.02 -3.21
N ILE A 90 16.51 6.74 -2.47
CA ILE A 90 16.74 8.17 -2.18
C ILE A 90 18.06 8.35 -1.41
N VAL A 91 18.30 7.53 -0.38
CA VAL A 91 19.56 7.60 0.38
C VAL A 91 20.76 7.36 -0.56
N LEU A 92 20.72 6.31 -1.38
CA LEU A 92 21.79 5.99 -2.34
C LEU A 92 22.01 7.10 -3.37
N ALA A 93 20.94 7.74 -3.84
CA ALA A 93 21.02 8.86 -4.78
C ALA A 93 21.70 10.10 -4.17
N THR A 94 21.63 10.27 -2.85
CA THR A 94 22.21 11.44 -2.13
C THR A 94 23.64 11.22 -1.63
N VAL A 95 24.06 9.98 -1.40
CA VAL A 95 25.41 9.67 -0.88
C VAL A 95 26.47 9.94 -1.95
N PRO A 96 27.64 10.53 -1.61
CA PRO A 96 28.72 10.74 -2.59
C PRO A 96 29.26 9.41 -3.14
N ARG A 97 29.56 9.37 -4.44
CA ARG A 97 30.20 8.21 -5.08
C ARG A 97 31.64 8.11 -4.60
N VAL A 98 32.02 6.96 -4.06
CA VAL A 98 33.42 6.64 -3.76
C VAL A 98 34.02 5.98 -4.99
N GLU A 99 34.76 6.75 -5.77
CA GLU A 99 35.54 6.22 -6.89
C GLU A 99 36.70 5.38 -6.32
N GLY A 100 36.78 4.08 -6.66
CA GLY A 100 37.94 3.26 -6.30
C GLY A 100 37.67 1.84 -5.77
N SER A 101 36.44 1.31 -5.81
CA SER A 101 36.12 -0.01 -5.26
C SER A 101 36.63 -1.24 -6.05
N GLY A 102 37.45 -1.06 -7.10
CA GLY A 102 38.07 -2.15 -7.87
C GLY A 102 37.12 -2.96 -8.76
N ILE A 103 35.81 -2.92 -8.52
CA ILE A 103 34.76 -3.49 -9.37
C ILE A 103 34.07 -2.33 -10.09
N ALA A 104 34.49 -2.05 -11.31
CA ALA A 104 33.90 -0.99 -12.15
C ALA A 104 32.58 -1.48 -12.77
N VAL A 105 31.50 -1.51 -12.00
CA VAL A 105 30.15 -1.59 -12.57
C VAL A 105 29.77 -0.21 -13.09
N SER A 106 29.37 -0.12 -14.35
CA SER A 106 28.90 1.13 -14.92
C SER A 106 27.63 1.60 -14.20
N ASP A 107 27.56 2.88 -13.91
CA ASP A 107 26.51 3.48 -13.11
C ASP A 107 25.10 3.27 -13.68
N TRP A 108 24.93 3.39 -15.00
CA TRP A 108 23.67 3.09 -15.69
C TRP A 108 23.19 1.64 -15.48
N VAL A 109 24.10 0.68 -15.27
CA VAL A 109 23.72 -0.72 -14.95
C VAL A 109 23.17 -0.81 -13.53
N LEU A 110 23.77 -0.09 -12.58
CA LEU A 110 23.26 -0.03 -11.20
C LEU A 110 21.87 0.60 -11.16
N HIS A 111 21.66 1.67 -11.91
CA HIS A 111 20.35 2.30 -12.10
C HIS A 111 19.32 1.33 -12.68
N ALA A 112 19.63 0.69 -13.81
CA ALA A 112 18.73 -0.29 -14.42
C ALA A 112 18.37 -1.44 -13.46
N LEU A 113 19.33 -1.97 -12.70
CA LEU A 113 19.07 -3.04 -11.72
C LEU A 113 18.22 -2.55 -10.54
N ALA A 114 18.57 -1.41 -9.96
CA ALA A 114 17.89 -0.83 -8.81
C ALA A 114 16.43 -0.50 -9.12
N TYR A 115 16.19 0.19 -10.22
CA TYR A 115 14.84 0.55 -10.66
C TYR A 115 14.08 -0.60 -11.29
N GLY A 116 14.77 -1.61 -11.81
CA GLY A 116 14.21 -2.92 -12.13
C GLY A 116 13.53 -3.57 -10.93
N VAL A 117 14.26 -3.69 -9.81
CA VAL A 117 13.72 -4.23 -8.56
C VAL A 117 12.57 -3.38 -8.05
N PHE A 118 12.69 -2.05 -8.08
CA PHE A 118 11.62 -1.16 -7.65
C PHE A 118 10.35 -1.30 -8.50
N GLY A 119 10.48 -1.36 -9.83
CA GLY A 119 9.37 -1.63 -10.75
C GLY A 119 8.70 -2.97 -10.49
N GLY A 120 9.48 -4.02 -10.19
CA GLY A 120 8.95 -5.32 -9.78
C GLY A 120 8.16 -5.28 -8.47
N LEU A 121 8.61 -4.49 -7.49
CA LEU A 121 7.88 -4.25 -6.24
C LEU A 121 6.58 -3.47 -6.49
N LEU A 122 6.60 -2.48 -7.37
CA LEU A 122 5.39 -1.75 -7.81
C LEU A 122 4.39 -2.68 -8.50
N LEU A 123 4.84 -3.61 -9.33
CA LEU A 123 3.99 -4.64 -9.94
C LEU A 123 3.37 -5.55 -8.85
N ARG A 124 4.14 -5.96 -7.83
CA ARG A 124 3.63 -6.77 -6.71
C ARG A 124 2.61 -6.04 -5.83
N LEU A 125 2.59 -4.71 -5.86
CA LEU A 125 1.53 -3.93 -5.23
C LEU A 125 0.18 -4.01 -5.96
N GLY A 126 0.13 -4.69 -7.10
CA GLY A 126 -1.05 -4.79 -7.95
C GLY A 126 -1.18 -3.65 -8.97
N LEU A 127 -0.13 -2.85 -9.16
CA LEU A 127 -0.11 -1.87 -10.25
C LEU A 127 0.01 -2.60 -11.60
N GLY A 128 -0.73 -2.14 -12.60
CA GLY A 128 -0.55 -2.63 -13.97
C GLY A 128 0.87 -2.36 -14.48
N ALA A 129 1.37 -3.19 -15.40
CA ALA A 129 2.75 -3.08 -15.90
C ALA A 129 3.13 -1.67 -16.39
N VAL A 130 2.24 -0.99 -17.13
CA VAL A 130 2.48 0.38 -17.60
C VAL A 130 2.62 1.36 -16.43
N MET A 131 1.76 1.24 -15.43
CA MET A 131 1.80 2.07 -14.22
C MET A 131 3.05 1.78 -13.37
N ALA A 132 3.50 0.52 -13.31
CA ALA A 132 4.70 0.14 -12.58
C ALA A 132 5.97 0.66 -13.27
N VAL A 133 6.06 0.57 -14.61
CA VAL A 133 7.17 1.18 -15.38
C VAL A 133 7.13 2.70 -15.23
N GLY A 134 5.97 3.33 -15.45
CA GLY A 134 5.82 4.78 -15.32
C GLY A 134 6.10 5.29 -13.90
N GLY A 135 5.71 4.52 -12.88
CA GLY A 135 6.00 4.83 -11.48
C GLY A 135 7.50 4.73 -11.16
N ALA A 136 8.19 3.71 -11.67
CA ALA A 136 9.64 3.58 -11.50
C ALA A 136 10.40 4.69 -12.24
N ALA A 137 10.04 4.96 -13.51
CA ALA A 137 10.63 6.04 -14.30
C ALA A 137 10.38 7.42 -13.69
N GLY A 138 9.17 7.67 -13.19
CA GLY A 138 8.83 8.92 -12.50
C GLY A 138 9.58 9.09 -11.18
N PHE A 139 9.79 7.99 -10.44
CA PHE A 139 10.61 8.01 -9.23
C PHE A 139 12.09 8.27 -9.56
N GLY A 140 12.62 7.64 -10.62
CA GLY A 140 13.98 7.85 -11.13
C GLY A 140 14.24 9.29 -11.50
N LEU A 141 13.35 9.84 -12.33
CA LEU A 141 13.37 11.26 -12.68
C LEU A 141 13.32 12.16 -11.44
N ALA A 142 12.50 11.84 -10.45
CA ALA A 142 12.45 12.62 -9.21
C ALA A 142 13.76 12.57 -8.43
N THR A 143 14.47 11.44 -8.40
CA THR A 143 15.79 11.34 -7.76
C THR A 143 16.87 12.10 -8.52
N GLU A 144 16.84 12.10 -9.85
CA GLU A 144 17.75 12.90 -10.68
C GLU A 144 17.51 14.40 -10.48
N LEU A 145 16.24 14.82 -10.40
CA LEU A 145 15.90 16.20 -10.09
C LEU A 145 16.35 16.61 -8.67
N LEU A 146 16.26 15.68 -7.70
CA LEU A 146 16.78 15.89 -6.35
C LEU A 146 18.30 16.04 -6.36
N GLN A 147 19.02 15.26 -7.17
CA GLN A 147 20.47 15.34 -7.31
C GLN A 147 20.94 16.69 -7.88
N MET A 148 20.14 17.38 -8.71
CA MET A 148 20.47 18.75 -9.14
C MET A 148 20.61 19.75 -7.98
N LEU A 149 20.01 19.45 -6.83
CA LEU A 149 20.12 20.28 -5.62
C LEU A 149 21.38 19.96 -4.80
N ILE A 150 22.16 18.94 -5.19
CA ILE A 150 23.33 18.45 -4.46
C ILE A 150 24.59 18.85 -5.23
N PRO A 151 25.49 19.68 -4.67
CA PRO A 151 26.60 20.32 -5.41
C PRO A 151 27.61 19.37 -6.07
N TYR A 152 27.67 18.12 -5.64
CA TYR A 152 28.60 17.09 -6.12
C TYR A 152 27.92 16.00 -6.95
N ARG A 153 26.66 16.22 -7.37
CA ARG A 153 25.91 15.33 -8.27
C ARG A 153 25.48 16.10 -9.51
N SER A 154 25.37 15.38 -10.63
CA SER A 154 24.88 15.90 -11.91
C SER A 154 23.67 15.11 -12.35
N PHE A 155 22.74 15.80 -13.01
CA PHE A 155 21.61 15.17 -13.67
C PHE A 155 22.07 14.42 -14.93
N GLU A 156 21.77 13.14 -15.02
CA GLU A 156 22.15 12.31 -16.16
C GLU A 156 20.91 11.70 -16.83
N ILE A 157 20.63 12.15 -18.07
CA ILE A 157 19.48 11.63 -18.85
C ILE A 157 19.61 10.11 -19.06
N LEU A 158 20.85 9.61 -19.16
CA LEU A 158 21.11 8.18 -19.34
C LEU A 158 20.59 7.36 -18.17
N ASP A 159 20.65 7.88 -16.95
CA ASP A 159 20.18 7.20 -15.75
C ASP A 159 18.66 7.09 -15.74
N VAL A 160 17.93 8.15 -16.14
CA VAL A 160 16.47 8.09 -16.32
C VAL A 160 16.05 7.04 -17.36
N VAL A 161 16.81 6.94 -18.46
CA VAL A 161 16.58 5.92 -19.48
C VAL A 161 16.88 4.52 -18.93
N ALA A 162 17.97 4.36 -18.20
CA ALA A 162 18.34 3.11 -17.57
C ALA A 162 17.28 2.65 -16.55
N ASP A 163 16.75 3.56 -15.74
CA ASP A 163 15.69 3.28 -14.78
C ASP A 163 14.44 2.73 -15.46
N SER A 164 14.06 3.37 -16.57
CA SER A 164 12.90 2.99 -17.40
C SER A 164 13.09 1.62 -18.04
N VAL A 165 14.26 1.36 -18.63
CA VAL A 165 14.60 0.08 -19.28
C VAL A 165 14.69 -1.04 -18.24
N GLY A 166 15.32 -0.78 -17.11
CA GLY A 166 15.45 -1.73 -16.00
C GLY A 166 14.09 -2.18 -15.46
N ALA A 167 13.22 -1.21 -15.15
CA ALA A 167 11.85 -1.48 -14.72
C ALA A 167 11.08 -2.31 -15.75
N PHE A 168 11.17 -1.95 -17.03
CA PHE A 168 10.53 -2.67 -18.11
C PHE A 168 11.01 -4.13 -18.21
N LEU A 169 12.32 -4.37 -18.20
CA LEU A 169 12.91 -5.72 -18.30
C LEU A 169 12.49 -6.63 -17.14
N VAL A 170 12.56 -6.16 -15.90
CA VAL A 170 12.17 -6.97 -14.73
C VAL A 170 10.68 -7.30 -14.78
N ILE A 171 9.82 -6.34 -15.15
CA ILE A 171 8.39 -6.57 -15.30
C ILE A 171 8.10 -7.61 -16.39
N LEU A 172 8.80 -7.55 -17.52
CA LEU A 172 8.69 -8.57 -18.57
C LEU A 172 9.09 -9.95 -18.07
N ILE A 173 10.23 -10.07 -17.37
CA ILE A 173 10.70 -11.34 -16.79
C ILE A 173 9.67 -11.91 -15.81
N MET A 174 9.11 -11.09 -14.93
CA MET A 174 8.10 -11.53 -13.97
C MET A 174 6.81 -12.01 -14.66
N LYS A 175 6.35 -11.30 -15.69
CA LYS A 175 5.18 -11.70 -16.46
C LYS A 175 5.40 -12.98 -17.26
N ALA A 176 6.57 -13.11 -17.90
CA ALA A 176 6.95 -14.32 -18.61
C ALA A 176 7.02 -15.51 -17.64
N GLY A 177 7.62 -15.32 -16.47
CA GLY A 177 7.69 -16.33 -15.41
C GLY A 177 6.31 -16.78 -14.94
N HIS A 178 5.36 -15.85 -14.77
CA HIS A 178 3.98 -16.18 -14.39
C HIS A 178 3.30 -17.04 -15.45
N LYS A 179 3.41 -16.64 -16.72
CA LYS A 179 2.84 -17.39 -17.86
C LYS A 179 3.45 -18.79 -17.99
N VAL A 180 4.76 -18.90 -17.75
CA VAL A 180 5.47 -20.20 -17.75
C VAL A 180 4.96 -21.07 -16.61
N ALA A 181 4.84 -20.54 -15.39
CA ALA A 181 4.33 -21.29 -14.24
C ALA A 181 2.88 -21.81 -14.45
N GLU A 182 2.02 -21.01 -15.08
CA GLU A 182 0.68 -21.43 -15.50
C GLU A 182 0.72 -22.58 -16.50
N THR A 183 1.65 -22.53 -17.47
CA THR A 183 1.78 -23.56 -18.52
C THR A 183 2.25 -24.91 -17.95
N PHE A 184 3.10 -24.90 -16.92
CA PHE A 184 3.64 -26.11 -16.30
C PHE A 184 2.81 -26.68 -15.14
N GLY A 185 1.63 -26.11 -14.85
CA GLY A 185 0.73 -26.63 -13.82
C GLY A 185 1.29 -26.56 -12.39
N TRP A 186 2.27 -25.70 -12.12
CA TRP A 186 2.83 -25.50 -10.77
C TRP A 186 1.88 -24.76 -9.81
N GLY A 187 0.64 -24.48 -10.23
CA GLY A 187 -0.35 -23.71 -9.48
C GLY A 187 -1.31 -24.52 -8.61
N GLU A 188 -1.37 -25.85 -8.77
CA GLU A 188 -2.34 -26.71 -8.07
C GLU A 188 -1.64 -27.92 -7.42
N SER A 189 -1.01 -27.70 -6.26
CA SER A 189 -0.59 -28.78 -5.36
C SER A 189 -0.85 -28.40 -3.91
#